data_AF-A0A8H6UV39-F1
#
_entry.id   AF-A0A8H6UV39-F1
#
_cell.length_a   1.000
_cell.length_b   1.000
_cell.length_c   1.000
_cell.angle_alpha   90.00
_cell.angle_beta   90.00
_cell.angle_gamma   90.00
#
_symmetry.space_group_name_H-M   'P 1'
#
loop_
_entity.id
_entity.type
_entity.pdbx_description
1 polymer ?
#
loop_
_entity_poly.entity_id
_entity_poly.type
_entity_poly.pdbx_seq_one_letter_code
_entity_poly.pdbx_strand_id
1 'polypeptide(L)'
;MYLGDAEVFRTSTAEPTTNGIVWTYIKEMSQYNALWKERQTLIFDLGNLISDVYTGSFNATLTAVFSQRGTTIRTADMILPISARKSASNASSAFIVPSDNAEIAYQFPSNAARAIVSVSACGQSTEEFWWSNVFSPDTESFVNTVGELYGYSPFREIQLYIDGVLAGVIWPFPIIFTGGVAPGFWRPIVGIDAFDLRQPEIDISPFLPLLTDGREHSFEIKIVGLETQANGTARLSDSVGSYWVVTGNIFLYLEEDAPYSKTDQSQKEPKIISPTPQFTITRFLTKDEKGVNDTLSYSVVAERTLSVTSTQFTWHQSLKYSNSGLLNQKGLSQANHQLTSGNILAAKIGVNGTTDDLTFEYPLFVNTTYGITDAELTIEAHMDRGLDIAATGVTGISTYTLTSGPLQLHTRQWGSAFYHSVTGGGSTSAGDTTDVFESIAEQSYHRTVRAINGSVVSDTDVRPQTPSFQAIQGILSSSGRDSVRSIIGRGPGGEN
;
A
#
# COMPACT_ATOMS: atom_id res chain seq x y z
N MET A 1 -2.60 10.11 10.22
CA MET A 1 -3.41 11.29 10.61
C MET A 1 -4.87 10.92 10.59
N TYR A 2 -5.59 11.31 11.63
CA TYR A 2 -7.01 11.03 11.80
C TYR A 2 -7.80 12.32 12.04
N LEU A 3 -9.04 12.33 11.56
CA LEU A 3 -10.08 13.27 11.95
C LEU A 3 -11.16 12.47 12.68
N GLY A 4 -11.22 12.62 14.00
CA GLY A 4 -11.94 11.67 14.84
C GLY A 4 -11.34 10.28 14.67
N ASP A 5 -12.17 9.31 14.30
CA ASP A 5 -11.78 7.92 14.10
C ASP A 5 -11.52 7.53 12.64
N ALA A 6 -11.66 8.48 11.72
CA ALA A 6 -11.40 8.29 10.29
C ALA A 6 -9.94 8.60 9.97
N GLU A 7 -9.22 7.63 9.41
CA GLU A 7 -7.89 7.91 8.88
C GLU A 7 -8.00 8.63 7.55
N VAL A 8 -7.35 9.78 7.47
CA VAL A 8 -7.42 10.65 6.28
C VAL A 8 -6.07 10.84 5.61
N PHE A 9 -4.97 10.41 6.26
CA PHE A 9 -3.62 10.49 5.69
C PHE A 9 -2.68 9.50 6.37
N ARG A 10 -2.10 8.58 5.60
CA ARG A 10 -1.03 7.67 6.04
C ARG A 10 0.23 7.99 5.25
N THR A 11 1.33 8.21 5.96
CA THR A 11 2.56 8.76 5.41
C THR A 11 3.78 8.05 5.98
N SER A 12 4.91 8.19 5.30
CA SER A 12 6.24 7.80 5.77
C SER A 12 7.16 9.02 5.78
N THR A 13 8.27 8.92 6.51
CA THR A 13 9.25 10.01 6.64
C THR A 13 10.24 10.01 5.48
N ALA A 14 10.95 11.12 5.24
CA ALA A 14 12.08 11.11 4.32
C ALA A 14 13.25 10.27 4.87
N GLU A 15 14.11 9.73 4.00
CA GLU A 15 15.32 9.03 4.45
C GLU A 15 16.27 10.02 5.16
N PRO A 16 16.61 9.80 6.44
CA PRO A 16 17.40 10.75 7.24
C PRO A 16 18.81 10.98 6.70
N THR A 17 19.43 12.11 7.05
CA THR A 17 20.88 12.34 6.94
C THR A 17 21.45 12.71 8.30
N THR A 18 22.78 12.76 8.45
CA THR A 18 23.42 13.30 9.66
C THR A 18 23.07 14.75 9.96
N ASN A 19 22.67 15.52 8.94
CA ASN A 19 22.21 16.90 9.09
C ASN A 19 20.69 17.00 9.32
N GLY A 20 20.00 15.87 9.45
CA GLY A 20 18.54 15.79 9.56
C GLY A 20 17.83 15.74 8.21
N ILE A 21 16.52 15.95 8.24
CA ILE A 21 15.61 15.94 7.09
C ILE A 21 14.57 17.05 7.22
N VAL A 22 14.19 17.59 6.06
CA VAL A 22 13.08 18.53 5.92
C VAL A 22 12.34 18.15 4.64
N TRP A 23 11.03 17.94 4.75
CA TRP A 23 10.18 17.67 3.61
C TRP A 23 8.80 18.27 3.82
N THR A 24 8.12 18.53 2.71
CA THR A 24 6.76 19.05 2.69
C THR A 24 5.95 18.18 1.75
N TYR A 25 4.75 17.78 2.17
CA TYR A 25 3.77 17.13 1.32
C TYR A 25 2.47 17.92 1.34
N ILE A 26 1.82 18.04 0.18
CA ILE A 26 0.53 18.72 0.03
C ILE A 26 -0.46 17.65 -0.43
N LYS A 27 -1.48 17.41 0.39
CA LYS A 27 -2.54 16.42 0.11
C LYS A 27 -3.85 17.13 -0.20
N GLU A 28 -4.55 16.65 -1.23
CA GLU A 28 -5.95 17.00 -1.48
C GLU A 28 -6.84 16.28 -0.44
N MET A 29 -7.69 17.04 0.26
CA MET A 29 -8.48 16.57 1.41
C MET A 29 -10.00 16.79 1.24
N SER A 30 -10.45 17.23 0.08
CA SER A 30 -11.86 17.56 -0.20
C SER A 30 -12.75 16.33 -0.23
N GLN A 31 -12.23 15.14 -0.54
CA GLN A 31 -12.95 13.87 -0.37
C GLN A 31 -13.46 13.66 1.06
N TYR A 32 -12.78 14.26 2.06
CA TYR A 32 -13.16 14.22 3.47
C TYR A 32 -14.00 15.42 3.95
N ASN A 33 -14.57 16.21 3.04
CA ASN A 33 -15.34 17.43 3.37
C ASN A 33 -16.48 17.20 4.38
N ALA A 34 -17.09 16.01 4.41
CA ALA A 34 -18.09 15.67 5.42
C ALA A 34 -17.53 15.79 6.85
N LEU A 35 -16.30 15.32 7.07
CA LEU A 35 -15.64 15.38 8.38
C LEU A 35 -15.27 16.81 8.77
N TRP A 36 -14.82 17.62 7.81
CA TRP A 36 -14.41 19.01 8.03
C TRP A 36 -15.57 19.97 8.35
N LYS A 37 -16.82 19.58 8.06
CA LYS A 37 -18.01 20.37 8.43
C LYS A 37 -18.39 20.24 9.91
N GLU A 38 -17.77 19.31 10.62
CA GLU A 38 -18.03 19.04 12.03
C GLU A 38 -16.75 19.23 12.86
N ARG A 39 -16.91 19.32 14.19
CA ARG A 39 -15.77 19.38 15.09
C ARG A 39 -15.09 18.01 15.14
N GLN A 40 -13.80 17.96 14.83
CA GLN A 40 -13.00 16.73 14.84
C GLN A 40 -11.89 16.77 15.89
N THR A 41 -11.54 15.62 16.45
CA THR A 41 -10.25 15.41 17.14
C THR A 41 -9.19 15.15 16.08
N LEU A 42 -8.22 16.05 15.94
CA LEU A 42 -7.10 15.84 15.01
C LEU A 42 -5.99 15.06 15.72
N ILE A 43 -5.64 13.89 15.18
CA ILE A 43 -4.55 13.05 15.69
C ILE A 43 -3.52 12.88 14.60
N PHE A 44 -2.33 13.44 14.80
CA PHE A 44 -1.18 13.23 13.92
C PHE A 44 -0.17 12.34 14.65
N ASP A 45 -0.38 11.04 14.50
CA ASP A 45 0.52 10.02 15.03
C ASP A 45 1.66 9.79 14.02
N LEU A 46 2.86 10.20 14.40
CA LEU A 46 4.09 10.00 13.64
C LEU A 46 5.10 9.32 14.57
N GLY A 47 5.13 7.99 14.51
CA GLY A 47 6.03 7.18 15.33
C GLY A 47 7.49 7.58 15.13
N ASN A 48 8.22 7.76 16.23
CA ASN A 48 9.64 8.06 16.22
C ASN A 48 10.36 7.20 17.25
N LEU A 49 11.37 6.46 16.81
CA LEU A 49 12.25 5.71 17.70
C LEU A 49 13.39 6.64 18.13
N ILE A 50 13.43 7.00 19.41
CA ILE A 50 14.53 7.79 19.97
C ILE A 50 15.37 6.90 20.89
N SER A 51 16.65 6.77 20.58
CA SER A 51 17.64 6.01 21.36
C SER A 51 18.97 6.76 21.46
N ASP A 52 19.98 6.12 22.05
CA ASP A 52 21.38 6.58 22.02
C ASP A 52 21.98 6.59 20.60
N VAL A 53 21.38 5.85 19.68
CA VAL A 53 21.76 5.79 18.25
C VAL A 53 20.87 6.68 17.39
N TYR A 54 19.56 6.69 17.64
CA TYR A 54 18.57 7.50 16.92
C TYR A 54 18.20 8.73 17.75
N THR A 55 18.95 9.83 17.62
CA THR A 55 18.79 11.00 18.51
C THR A 55 17.90 12.11 17.94
N GLY A 56 17.36 11.93 16.73
CA GLY A 56 16.56 12.95 16.04
C GLY A 56 15.10 12.97 16.49
N SER A 57 14.56 14.16 16.76
CA SER A 57 13.12 14.36 17.01
C SER A 57 12.45 15.07 15.84
N PHE A 58 11.23 14.67 15.48
CA PHE A 58 10.44 15.37 14.47
C PHE A 58 9.79 16.64 15.03
N ASN A 59 9.75 17.68 14.20
CA ASN A 59 8.88 18.84 14.40
C ASN A 59 7.94 18.91 13.20
N ALA A 60 6.64 18.81 13.45
CA ALA A 60 5.61 18.77 12.43
C ALA A 60 4.75 20.03 12.50
N THR A 61 4.55 20.68 11.36
CA THR A 61 3.57 21.77 11.19
C THR A 61 2.50 21.30 10.21
N LEU A 62 1.24 21.32 10.64
CA LEU A 62 0.08 20.98 9.83
C LEU A 62 -0.71 22.25 9.51
N THR A 63 -0.96 22.48 8.23
CA THR A 63 -1.74 23.63 7.75
C THR A 63 -2.89 23.13 6.89
N ALA A 64 -4.12 23.49 7.27
CA ALA A 64 -5.31 23.24 6.45
C ALA A 64 -5.70 24.53 5.71
N VAL A 65 -5.94 24.44 4.41
CA VAL A 65 -6.36 25.56 3.57
C VAL A 65 -7.73 25.24 2.98
N PHE A 66 -8.74 26.04 3.33
CA PHE A 66 -10.09 25.92 2.78
C PHE A 66 -10.28 26.95 1.68
N SER A 67 -10.75 26.51 0.51
CA SER A 67 -11.07 27.39 -0.60
C SER A 67 -12.38 26.96 -1.25
N GLN A 68 -13.14 27.93 -1.76
CA GLN A 68 -14.36 27.68 -2.51
C GLN A 68 -14.07 27.90 -4.00
N ARG A 69 -14.24 26.86 -4.81
CA ARG A 69 -14.21 26.96 -6.28
C ARG A 69 -15.64 27.00 -6.83
N GLY A 70 -15.81 27.62 -8.00
CA GLY A 70 -17.12 27.81 -8.63
C GLY A 70 -17.78 26.52 -9.15
N THR A 71 -17.03 25.42 -9.27
CA THR A 71 -17.52 24.09 -9.61
C THR A 71 -17.65 23.24 -8.35
N THR A 72 -18.86 22.78 -8.05
CA THR A 72 -19.12 21.90 -6.90
C THR A 72 -18.84 20.45 -7.31
N ILE A 73 -17.70 19.92 -6.88
CA ILE A 73 -17.43 18.47 -6.97
C ILE A 73 -18.28 17.77 -5.89
N ARG A 74 -19.03 16.75 -6.28
CA ARG A 74 -19.90 15.98 -5.36
C ARG A 74 -19.03 15.14 -4.43
N THR A 75 -18.90 15.53 -3.16
CA THR A 75 -18.25 14.71 -2.13
C THR A 75 -19.29 13.89 -1.36
N ALA A 76 -18.85 12.90 -0.59
CA ALA A 76 -19.70 12.17 0.34
C ALA A 76 -20.39 13.14 1.33
N ASP A 77 -21.61 12.79 1.74
CA ASP A 77 -22.35 13.53 2.76
C ASP A 77 -22.00 13.05 4.16
N MET A 78 -21.66 11.76 4.28
CA MET A 78 -21.31 11.11 5.54
C MET A 78 -20.13 10.17 5.30
N ILE A 79 -19.24 10.09 6.29
CA ILE A 79 -18.10 9.17 6.29
C ILE A 79 -18.14 8.37 7.59
N LEU A 80 -18.20 7.05 7.47
CA LEU A 80 -18.19 6.12 8.61
C LEU A 80 -16.84 5.38 8.65
N PRO A 81 -16.03 5.50 9.72
CA PRO A 81 -14.73 4.85 9.77
C PRO A 81 -14.81 3.35 10.11
N ILE A 82 -14.11 2.50 9.36
CA ILE A 82 -13.80 1.12 9.75
C ILE A 82 -12.47 1.17 10.50
N SER A 83 -12.55 1.32 11.82
CA SER A 83 -11.38 1.59 12.66
C SER A 83 -11.59 1.12 14.11
N ALA A 84 -10.52 1.05 14.89
CA ALA A 84 -10.52 0.65 16.29
C ALA A 84 -11.16 1.67 17.25
N ARG A 85 -11.67 2.79 16.73
CA ARG A 85 -12.39 3.86 17.46
C ARG A 85 -11.67 4.38 18.73
N LYS A 86 -10.38 4.67 18.63
CA LYS A 86 -9.52 5.10 19.76
C LYS A 86 -9.36 6.62 19.89
N SER A 87 -10.04 7.42 19.07
CA SER A 87 -9.88 8.88 19.05
C SER A 87 -10.25 9.56 20.37
N ALA A 88 -11.24 9.03 21.09
CA ALA A 88 -11.64 9.51 22.42
C ALA A 88 -10.52 9.39 23.48
N SER A 89 -9.53 8.52 23.24
CA SER A 89 -8.34 8.35 24.08
C SER A 89 -7.10 9.05 23.48
N ASN A 90 -7.27 9.93 22.50
CA ASN A 90 -6.19 10.61 21.77
C ASN A 90 -5.16 9.66 21.14
N ALA A 91 -5.60 8.46 20.71
CA ALA A 91 -4.74 7.46 20.10
C ALA A 91 -5.15 7.16 18.66
N SER A 92 -4.20 6.65 17.87
CA SER A 92 -4.44 6.15 16.51
C SER A 92 -5.53 5.09 16.50
N SER A 93 -6.50 5.25 15.59
CA SER A 93 -7.64 4.34 15.45
C SER A 93 -7.38 3.19 14.49
N ALA A 94 -6.13 2.92 14.09
CA ALA A 94 -5.81 1.75 13.28
C ALA A 94 -5.99 0.42 14.05
N PHE A 95 -6.38 -0.61 13.30
CA PHE A 95 -6.24 -2.00 13.70
C PHE A 95 -4.83 -2.50 13.40
N ILE A 96 -4.35 -3.41 14.23
CA ILE A 96 -3.12 -4.18 14.01
C ILE A 96 -3.53 -5.64 13.74
N VAL A 97 -3.52 -6.04 12.47
CA VAL A 97 -3.93 -7.39 12.03
C VAL A 97 -2.67 -8.26 11.93
N PRO A 98 -2.65 -9.50 12.46
CA PRO A 98 -3.80 -10.32 12.89
C PRO A 98 -4.18 -10.23 14.37
N SER A 99 -3.50 -9.43 15.19
CA SER A 99 -3.78 -9.38 16.64
C SER A 99 -5.16 -8.78 16.99
N ASP A 100 -5.63 -7.83 16.20
CA ASP A 100 -6.95 -7.22 16.33
C ASP A 100 -7.94 -7.89 15.37
N ASN A 101 -9.19 -8.02 15.80
CA ASN A 101 -10.31 -8.25 14.88
C ASN A 101 -10.70 -6.92 14.23
N ALA A 102 -10.38 -6.74 12.94
CA ALA A 102 -10.67 -5.51 12.19
C ALA A 102 -12.13 -5.48 11.70
N GLU A 103 -13.07 -5.53 12.65
CA GLU A 103 -14.50 -5.59 12.42
C GLU A 103 -15.23 -4.45 13.14
N ILE A 104 -16.20 -3.83 12.48
CA ILE A 104 -17.09 -2.83 13.07
C ILE A 104 -18.51 -2.98 12.56
N ALA A 105 -19.49 -2.46 13.28
CA ALA A 105 -20.88 -2.41 12.84
C ALA A 105 -21.41 -0.98 12.69
N TYR A 106 -22.29 -0.79 11.70
CA TYR A 106 -23.01 0.46 11.42
C TYR A 106 -24.44 0.19 11.00
N GLN A 107 -25.35 1.07 11.42
CA GLN A 107 -26.68 1.21 10.84
C GLN A 107 -26.62 2.29 9.75
N PHE A 108 -27.02 1.97 8.51
CA PHE A 108 -27.00 2.95 7.43
C PHE A 108 -28.27 3.79 7.40
N PRO A 109 -28.18 5.07 6.99
CA PRO A 109 -29.36 5.87 6.75
C PRO A 109 -30.14 5.32 5.55
N SER A 110 -31.47 5.34 5.64
CA SER A 110 -32.37 4.75 4.64
C SER A 110 -32.36 5.45 3.27
N ASN A 111 -31.56 6.50 3.11
CA ASN A 111 -31.45 7.32 1.92
C ASN A 111 -30.01 7.39 1.34
N ALA A 112 -29.09 6.51 1.77
CA ALA A 112 -27.78 6.29 1.15
C ALA A 112 -27.84 5.78 -0.31
N ALA A 113 -27.74 6.64 -1.32
CA ALA A 113 -27.87 6.30 -2.74
C ALA A 113 -26.63 5.63 -3.37
N ARG A 114 -25.46 5.81 -2.77
CA ARG A 114 -24.19 5.18 -3.16
C ARG A 114 -23.33 4.99 -1.92
N ALA A 115 -22.58 3.89 -1.88
CA ALA A 115 -21.66 3.61 -0.79
C ALA A 115 -20.34 3.02 -1.33
N ILE A 116 -19.21 3.57 -0.90
CA ILE A 116 -17.87 3.14 -1.31
C ILE A 116 -17.03 2.94 -0.06
N VAL A 117 -16.27 1.85 0.02
CA VAL A 117 -15.29 1.65 1.08
C VAL A 117 -13.90 1.89 0.53
N SER A 118 -13.16 2.85 1.08
CA SER A 118 -11.70 2.90 0.90
C SER A 118 -11.01 2.09 1.99
N VAL A 119 -9.90 1.44 1.64
CA VAL A 119 -9.08 0.70 2.60
C VAL A 119 -7.65 1.22 2.58
N SER A 120 -7.11 1.56 3.74
CA SER A 120 -5.69 1.80 3.91
C SER A 120 -5.08 0.63 4.67
N ALA A 121 -4.13 -0.04 4.06
CA ALA A 121 -3.44 -1.18 4.63
C ALA A 121 -1.94 -1.09 4.35
N CYS A 122 -1.13 -1.28 5.39
CA CYS A 122 0.33 -1.21 5.29
C CYS A 122 0.97 -2.34 6.09
N GLY A 123 1.72 -3.21 5.41
CA GLY A 123 2.56 -4.21 6.06
C GLY A 123 3.72 -3.55 6.80
N GLN A 124 4.11 -4.11 7.94
CA GLN A 124 5.17 -3.61 8.80
C GLN A 124 5.97 -4.76 9.40
N SER A 125 7.17 -4.48 9.90
CA SER A 125 8.08 -5.53 10.41
C SER A 125 8.33 -6.59 9.35
N THR A 126 8.05 -7.87 9.60
CA THR A 126 8.25 -8.95 8.61
C THR A 126 7.34 -8.84 7.38
N GLU A 127 6.38 -7.93 7.40
CA GLU A 127 5.48 -7.62 6.30
C GLU A 127 5.88 -6.31 5.60
N GLU A 128 6.94 -5.61 5.98
CA GLU A 128 7.37 -4.38 5.27
C GLU A 128 7.82 -4.68 3.83
N PHE A 129 8.44 -5.86 3.63
CA PHE A 129 8.96 -6.34 2.36
C PHE A 129 8.22 -7.58 1.87
N TRP A 130 6.92 -7.70 2.19
CA TRP A 130 6.10 -8.89 1.90
C TRP A 130 6.22 -9.40 0.46
N TRP A 131 6.43 -8.51 -0.52
CA TRP A 131 6.63 -8.82 -1.94
C TRP A 131 7.92 -9.60 -2.26
N SER A 132 8.83 -9.72 -1.28
CA SER A 132 10.07 -10.50 -1.36
C SER A 132 10.05 -11.77 -0.52
N ASN A 133 8.93 -12.07 0.14
CA ASN A 133 8.79 -13.25 0.99
C ASN A 133 8.84 -14.55 0.18
N VAL A 134 9.25 -15.63 0.84
CA VAL A 134 9.28 -16.98 0.29
C VAL A 134 8.05 -17.78 0.75
N PHE A 135 7.88 -19.00 0.25
CA PHE A 135 6.88 -19.91 0.83
C PHE A 135 7.27 -20.28 2.25
N SER A 136 6.30 -20.48 3.14
CA SER A 136 6.57 -20.78 4.55
C SER A 136 7.49 -21.99 4.80
N PRO A 137 7.49 -23.07 3.98
CA PRO A 137 8.48 -24.15 4.13
C PRO A 137 9.93 -23.76 3.81
N ASP A 138 10.16 -22.60 3.20
CA ASP A 138 11.47 -22.13 2.74
C ASP A 138 12.16 -21.15 3.69
N THR A 139 11.51 -20.74 4.78
CA THR A 139 12.01 -19.69 5.69
C THR A 139 13.39 -19.99 6.27
N GLU A 140 13.66 -21.26 6.52
CA GLU A 140 14.92 -21.76 7.09
C GLU A 140 15.95 -22.17 6.04
N SER A 141 15.65 -22.02 4.74
CA SER A 141 16.48 -22.60 3.66
C SER A 141 17.91 -22.08 3.65
N PHE A 142 18.14 -20.85 4.13
CA PHE A 142 19.44 -20.19 4.13
C PHE A 142 19.79 -19.57 5.49
N VAL A 143 19.21 -20.08 6.59
CA VAL A 143 19.32 -19.50 7.93
C VAL A 143 20.78 -19.28 8.39
N ASN A 144 21.68 -20.20 8.02
CA ASN A 144 23.09 -20.11 8.38
C ASN A 144 23.87 -19.02 7.62
N THR A 145 23.31 -18.48 6.54
CA THR A 145 23.97 -17.47 5.70
C THR A 145 23.33 -16.09 5.86
N VAL A 146 22.00 -16.03 5.82
CA VAL A 146 21.25 -14.76 5.74
C VAL A 146 20.17 -14.63 6.80
N GLY A 147 20.13 -15.55 7.77
CA GLY A 147 19.07 -15.63 8.78
C GLY A 147 17.75 -16.16 8.22
N GLU A 148 16.74 -16.17 9.08
CA GLU A 148 15.38 -16.60 8.74
C GLU A 148 14.77 -15.67 7.69
N LEU A 149 14.24 -16.25 6.62
CA LEU A 149 13.42 -15.54 5.62
C LEU A 149 11.96 -15.48 6.07
N TYR A 150 11.18 -14.57 5.50
CA TYR A 150 9.76 -14.46 5.84
C TYR A 150 8.86 -15.26 4.90
N GLY A 151 7.83 -15.87 5.49
CA GLY A 151 6.91 -16.78 4.82
C GLY A 151 5.67 -16.10 4.22
N TYR A 152 4.63 -16.91 4.01
CA TYR A 152 3.34 -16.53 3.41
C TYR A 152 3.40 -16.07 1.94
N SER A 153 4.50 -16.38 1.24
CA SER A 153 4.71 -16.07 -0.18
C SER A 153 4.80 -14.57 -0.48
N PRO A 154 5.14 -14.15 -1.71
CA PRO A 154 5.18 -12.75 -2.10
C PRO A 154 3.80 -12.17 -2.46
N PHE A 155 2.71 -12.94 -2.31
CA PHE A 155 1.35 -12.50 -2.62
C PHE A 155 0.58 -12.09 -1.36
N ARG A 156 -0.21 -11.00 -1.46
CA ARG A 156 -1.16 -10.59 -0.42
C ARG A 156 -2.51 -10.23 -1.04
N GLU A 157 -3.59 -10.59 -0.35
CA GLU A 157 -4.95 -10.15 -0.65
C GLU A 157 -5.56 -9.51 0.58
N ILE A 158 -6.12 -8.32 0.42
CA ILE A 158 -6.91 -7.63 1.44
C ILE A 158 -8.37 -7.85 1.07
N GLN A 159 -9.20 -8.30 2.01
CA GLN A 159 -10.58 -8.71 1.78
C GLN A 159 -11.51 -7.85 2.61
N LEU A 160 -12.59 -7.35 2.00
CA LEU A 160 -13.68 -6.69 2.69
C LEU A 160 -14.87 -7.63 2.76
N TYR A 161 -15.34 -7.91 3.97
CA TYR A 161 -16.57 -8.66 4.23
C TYR A 161 -17.66 -7.73 4.76
N ILE A 162 -18.90 -8.00 4.34
CA ILE A 162 -20.12 -7.39 4.86
C ILE A 162 -21.00 -8.53 5.37
N ASP A 163 -21.32 -8.56 6.67
CA ASP A 163 -22.09 -9.65 7.29
C ASP A 163 -21.52 -11.06 7.01
N GLY A 164 -20.19 -11.18 7.04
CA GLY A 164 -19.47 -12.42 6.76
C GLY A 164 -19.44 -12.81 5.27
N VAL A 165 -19.98 -11.97 4.38
CA VAL A 165 -20.01 -12.19 2.93
C VAL A 165 -18.95 -11.34 2.23
N LEU A 166 -18.14 -11.95 1.36
CA LEU A 166 -17.08 -11.24 0.66
C LEU A 166 -17.65 -10.21 -0.33
N ALA A 167 -17.42 -8.93 -0.04
CA ALA A 167 -17.92 -7.80 -0.82
C ALA A 167 -16.93 -7.33 -1.88
N GLY A 168 -15.63 -7.43 -1.60
CA GLY A 168 -14.57 -6.98 -2.51
C GLY A 168 -13.19 -7.39 -2.02
N VAL A 169 -12.20 -7.31 -2.89
CA VAL A 169 -10.79 -7.57 -2.56
C VAL A 169 -9.86 -6.53 -3.14
N ILE A 170 -8.68 -6.36 -2.56
CA ILE A 170 -7.63 -5.46 -3.02
C ILE A 170 -6.31 -6.26 -3.05
N TRP A 171 -5.62 -6.22 -4.19
CA TRP A 171 -4.25 -6.69 -4.30
C TRP A 171 -3.32 -5.47 -4.21
N PRO A 172 -2.59 -5.30 -3.09
CA PRO A 172 -1.96 -4.03 -2.74
C PRO A 172 -0.76 -3.72 -3.64
N PHE A 173 -0.55 -2.43 -3.90
CA PHE A 173 0.69 -1.94 -4.49
C PHE A 173 1.86 -2.16 -3.50
N PRO A 174 3.00 -2.74 -3.94
CA PRO A 174 4.17 -2.91 -3.07
C PRO A 174 4.82 -1.56 -2.79
N ILE A 175 4.50 -0.98 -1.63
CA ILE A 175 5.17 0.23 -1.13
C ILE A 175 6.58 -0.16 -0.69
N ILE A 176 7.57 0.59 -1.18
CA ILE A 176 8.95 0.53 -0.69
C ILE A 176 9.23 1.86 -0.02
N PHE A 177 9.39 1.81 1.31
CA PHE A 177 9.65 2.97 2.14
C PHE A 177 11.08 3.47 2.01
N THR A 178 11.30 4.70 2.45
CA THR A 178 12.64 5.29 2.52
C THR A 178 13.54 4.44 3.40
N GLY A 179 14.65 3.99 2.83
CA GLY A 179 15.62 3.10 3.46
C GLY A 179 15.50 1.64 3.02
N GLY A 180 14.37 1.22 2.45
CA GLY A 180 14.12 -0.15 2.01
C GLY A 180 14.99 -0.55 0.81
N VAL A 181 15.24 -1.85 0.64
CA VAL A 181 16.16 -2.42 -0.40
C VAL A 181 17.61 -1.96 -0.22
N ALA A 182 17.90 -0.68 -0.41
CA ALA A 182 19.18 -0.05 -0.07
C ALA A 182 18.97 1.46 0.23
N PRO A 183 19.60 2.02 1.28
CA PRO A 183 19.46 3.44 1.63
C PRO A 183 19.83 4.43 0.52
N GLY A 184 20.68 4.02 -0.44
CA GLY A 184 21.16 4.87 -1.53
C GLY A 184 20.09 5.31 -2.54
N PHE A 185 18.94 4.62 -2.62
CA PHE A 185 17.85 4.99 -3.53
C PHE A 185 17.11 6.26 -3.12
N TRP A 186 17.03 6.54 -1.82
CA TRP A 186 15.93 7.34 -1.27
C TRP A 186 16.28 8.79 -0.98
N ARG A 187 17.33 9.31 -1.63
CA ARG A 187 17.79 10.69 -1.44
C ARG A 187 18.05 11.37 -2.80
N PRO A 188 17.37 12.49 -3.13
CA PRO A 188 16.19 13.07 -2.48
C PRO A 188 14.86 12.49 -3.01
N ILE A 189 14.90 11.55 -3.97
CA ILE A 189 13.71 10.91 -4.54
C ILE A 189 13.19 9.87 -3.54
N VAL A 190 11.88 9.87 -3.27
CA VAL A 190 11.24 8.89 -2.39
C VAL A 190 10.45 7.85 -3.19
N GLY A 191 10.12 6.72 -2.58
CA GLY A 191 9.32 5.68 -3.23
C GLY A 191 7.95 6.20 -3.68
N ILE A 192 7.45 5.65 -4.79
CA ILE A 192 6.10 5.91 -5.30
C ILE A 192 5.09 5.69 -4.16
N ASP A 193 4.24 6.70 -3.93
CA ASP A 193 3.22 6.79 -2.88
C ASP A 193 3.73 6.68 -1.42
N ALA A 194 5.05 6.69 -1.15
CA ALA A 194 5.58 6.52 0.21
C ALA A 194 5.19 7.68 1.16
N PHE A 195 5.01 8.89 0.62
CA PHE A 195 4.56 10.05 1.40
C PHE A 195 3.05 10.15 1.52
N ASP A 196 2.28 9.46 0.68
CA ASP A 196 0.82 9.43 0.75
C ASP A 196 0.31 8.12 0.19
N LEU A 197 0.07 7.16 1.08
CA LEU A 197 -0.37 5.84 0.68
C LEU A 197 -1.81 5.94 0.16
N ARG A 198 -1.98 5.65 -1.14
CA ARG A 198 -3.31 5.55 -1.77
C ARG A 198 -4.18 4.53 -1.05
N GLN A 199 -5.48 4.78 -1.05
CA GLN A 199 -6.46 3.88 -0.45
C GLN A 199 -7.37 3.34 -1.56
N PRO A 200 -7.14 2.10 -2.03
CA PRO A 200 -8.01 1.45 -3.02
C PRO A 200 -9.46 1.37 -2.52
N GLU A 201 -10.39 1.43 -3.47
CA GLU A 201 -11.83 1.55 -3.21
C GLU A 201 -12.59 0.30 -3.66
N ILE A 202 -13.63 -0.05 -2.90
CA ILE A 202 -14.60 -1.11 -3.22
C ILE A 202 -15.99 -0.45 -3.26
N ASP A 203 -16.67 -0.49 -4.41
CA ASP A 203 -18.04 0.01 -4.50
C ASP A 203 -19.02 -1.02 -3.90
N ILE A 204 -19.55 -0.70 -2.72
CA ILE A 204 -20.48 -1.55 -1.98
C ILE A 204 -21.94 -1.15 -2.25
N SER A 205 -22.21 -0.28 -3.23
CA SER A 205 -23.57 0.12 -3.61
C SER A 205 -24.50 -1.06 -3.94
N PRO A 206 -24.03 -2.19 -4.52
CA PRO A 206 -24.85 -3.39 -4.66
C PRO A 206 -25.45 -3.91 -3.34
N PHE A 207 -24.84 -3.64 -2.19
CA PHE A 207 -25.34 -4.06 -0.87
C PHE A 207 -26.36 -3.08 -0.26
N LEU A 208 -26.61 -1.89 -0.84
CA LEU A 208 -27.53 -0.90 -0.27
C LEU A 208 -28.94 -1.42 0.05
N PRO A 209 -29.58 -2.28 -0.78
CA PRO A 209 -30.89 -2.85 -0.43
C PRO A 209 -30.88 -3.69 0.86
N LEU A 210 -29.73 -4.27 1.22
CA LEU A 210 -29.51 -4.94 2.50
C LEU A 210 -29.18 -3.91 3.60
N LEU A 211 -28.18 -3.05 3.36
CA LEU A 211 -27.59 -2.17 4.39
C LEU A 211 -28.57 -1.12 4.93
N THR A 212 -29.55 -0.71 4.15
CA THR A 212 -30.52 0.34 4.49
C THR A 212 -31.79 -0.18 5.18
N ASP A 213 -31.79 -1.42 5.68
CA ASP A 213 -32.97 -2.06 6.27
C ASP A 213 -33.30 -1.61 7.71
N GLY A 214 -32.49 -0.70 8.26
CA GLY A 214 -32.64 -0.17 9.61
C GLY A 214 -31.99 -1.03 10.69
N ARG A 215 -31.17 -2.03 10.35
CA ARG A 215 -30.37 -2.82 11.30
C ARG A 215 -28.89 -2.43 11.22
N GLU A 216 -28.12 -2.90 12.20
CA GLU A 216 -26.66 -2.82 12.14
C GLU A 216 -26.11 -3.94 11.25
N HIS A 217 -25.13 -3.58 10.42
CA HIS A 217 -24.39 -4.49 9.54
C HIS A 217 -22.90 -4.42 9.86
N SER A 218 -22.25 -5.57 9.82
CA SER A 218 -20.83 -5.73 10.11
C SER A 218 -19.97 -5.51 8.87
N PHE A 219 -18.81 -4.91 9.07
CA PHE A 219 -17.77 -4.65 8.07
C PHE A 219 -16.44 -5.15 8.63
N GLU A 220 -15.85 -6.16 7.99
CA GLU A 220 -14.63 -6.80 8.44
C GLU A 220 -13.55 -6.72 7.35
N ILE A 221 -12.33 -6.33 7.73
CA ILE A 221 -11.17 -6.32 6.82
C ILE A 221 -10.22 -7.45 7.21
N LYS A 222 -9.93 -8.36 6.26
CA LYS A 222 -8.93 -9.43 6.44
C LYS A 222 -7.74 -9.20 5.52
N ILE A 223 -6.58 -9.67 5.96
CA ILE A 223 -5.37 -9.70 5.14
C ILE A 223 -4.83 -11.12 5.16
N VAL A 224 -4.60 -11.65 3.97
CA VAL A 224 -4.17 -13.04 3.77
C VAL A 224 -2.98 -13.08 2.82
N GLY A 225 -2.09 -14.06 3.03
CA GLY A 225 -1.03 -14.43 2.10
C GLY A 225 -1.36 -15.76 1.42
N LEU A 226 -0.32 -16.54 1.07
CA LEU A 226 -0.49 -17.91 0.58
C LEU A 226 0.26 -18.92 1.43
N GLU A 227 -0.37 -20.07 1.61
CA GLU A 227 0.24 -21.27 2.16
C GLU A 227 0.31 -22.39 1.12
N THR A 228 1.45 -23.07 1.09
CA THR A 228 1.64 -24.29 0.30
C THR A 228 1.06 -25.50 1.03
N GLN A 229 0.33 -26.33 0.30
CA GLN A 229 -0.24 -27.58 0.79
C GLN A 229 0.69 -28.77 0.46
N ALA A 230 0.54 -29.86 1.21
CA ALA A 230 1.35 -31.07 1.02
C ALA A 230 1.21 -31.70 -0.38
N ASN A 231 0.10 -31.43 -1.08
CA ASN A 231 -0.14 -31.88 -2.45
C ASN A 231 0.52 -30.97 -3.52
N GLY A 232 1.33 -29.99 -3.13
CA GLY A 232 2.02 -29.07 -4.03
C GLY A 232 1.17 -27.91 -4.57
N THR A 233 -0.06 -27.73 -4.08
CA THR A 233 -0.93 -26.60 -4.44
C THR A 233 -0.81 -25.46 -3.43
N ALA A 234 -1.33 -24.27 -3.76
CA ALA A 234 -1.42 -23.15 -2.82
C ALA A 234 -2.88 -22.82 -2.48
N ARG A 235 -3.10 -22.28 -1.29
CA ARG A 235 -4.37 -21.68 -0.85
C ARG A 235 -4.11 -20.35 -0.16
N LEU A 236 -5.13 -19.51 -0.05
CA LEU A 236 -5.09 -18.37 0.86
C LEU A 236 -4.80 -18.85 2.29
N SER A 237 -3.89 -18.18 2.97
CA SER A 237 -3.60 -18.43 4.38
C SER A 237 -4.65 -17.78 5.29
N ASP A 238 -4.69 -18.21 6.55
CA ASP A 238 -5.57 -17.62 7.57
C ASP A 238 -4.91 -16.44 8.32
N SER A 239 -3.65 -16.13 7.99
CA SER A 239 -2.83 -15.08 8.61
C SER A 239 -1.76 -14.57 7.64
N VAL A 240 -1.07 -13.53 8.04
CA VAL A 240 0.18 -13.02 7.46
C VAL A 240 1.32 -13.22 8.48
N GLY A 241 2.50 -12.66 8.20
CA GLY A 241 3.59 -12.52 9.17
C GLY A 241 3.22 -11.56 10.31
N SER A 242 4.19 -10.76 10.77
CA SER A 242 4.08 -9.98 12.01
C SER A 242 2.81 -9.16 12.12
N TYR A 243 2.64 -8.12 11.30
CA TYR A 243 1.40 -7.36 11.29
C TYR A 243 1.23 -6.44 10.09
N TRP A 244 -0.02 -6.04 9.89
CA TRP A 244 -0.45 -4.95 9.01
C TRP A 244 -1.23 -3.92 9.82
N VAL A 245 -1.02 -2.65 9.50
CA VAL A 245 -1.78 -1.52 10.04
C VAL A 245 -2.95 -1.23 9.09
N VAL A 246 -4.18 -1.32 9.59
CA VAL A 246 -5.39 -1.36 8.75
C VAL A 246 -6.47 -0.41 9.25
N THR A 247 -7.08 0.30 8.30
CA THR A 247 -8.22 1.21 8.48
C THR A 247 -9.05 1.21 7.20
N GLY A 248 -10.33 1.58 7.31
CA GLY A 248 -11.15 1.90 6.15
C GLY A 248 -12.08 3.08 6.40
N ASN A 249 -12.67 3.61 5.34
CA ASN A 249 -13.69 4.66 5.40
C ASN A 249 -14.83 4.30 4.45
N ILE A 250 -16.06 4.33 4.97
CA ILE A 250 -17.28 4.16 4.18
C ILE A 250 -17.79 5.55 3.80
N PHE A 251 -17.69 5.90 2.52
CA PHE A 251 -18.21 7.13 1.94
C PHE A 251 -19.67 6.92 1.52
N LEU A 252 -20.60 7.63 2.16
CA LEU A 252 -22.02 7.59 1.84
C LEU A 252 -22.45 8.85 1.10
N TYR A 253 -23.12 8.64 -0.03
CA TYR A 253 -23.77 9.70 -0.79
C TYR A 253 -25.28 9.55 -0.60
N LEU A 254 -25.92 10.55 -0.03
CA LEU A 254 -27.35 10.54 0.29
C LEU A 254 -28.15 11.22 -0.82
N GLU A 255 -29.36 10.73 -1.10
CA GLU A 255 -30.33 11.35 -2.02
C GLU A 255 -31.73 11.32 -1.38
N GLU A 256 -32.50 12.41 -1.48
CA GLU A 256 -33.85 12.49 -0.90
C GLU A 256 -34.80 11.42 -1.44
N ASP A 257 -34.67 11.07 -2.73
CA ASP A 257 -35.47 10.07 -3.44
C ASP A 257 -34.64 8.81 -3.77
N ALA A 258 -33.84 8.31 -2.83
CA ALA A 258 -33.02 7.14 -3.07
C ALA A 258 -33.89 5.93 -3.52
N PRO A 259 -33.64 5.37 -4.73
CA PRO A 259 -34.65 4.57 -5.43
C PRO A 259 -34.93 3.20 -4.82
N TYR A 260 -34.10 2.68 -3.91
CA TYR A 260 -34.35 1.43 -3.21
C TYR A 260 -35.33 1.57 -2.03
N SER A 261 -35.63 2.80 -1.58
CA SER A 261 -36.67 3.06 -0.56
C SER A 261 -38.09 2.68 -1.04
N LYS A 262 -38.26 2.45 -2.35
CA LYS A 262 -39.53 2.18 -3.03
C LYS A 262 -39.59 0.82 -3.75
N THR A 263 -38.52 0.02 -3.75
CA THR A 263 -38.48 -1.30 -4.42
C THR A 263 -38.96 -2.43 -3.52
N ASP A 264 -39.58 -3.43 -4.15
CA ASP A 264 -40.05 -4.67 -3.54
C ASP A 264 -39.00 -5.30 -2.61
N GLN A 265 -39.38 -5.53 -1.35
CA GLN A 265 -38.52 -6.07 -0.30
C GLN A 265 -38.16 -7.56 -0.50
N SER A 266 -38.56 -8.16 -1.63
CA SER A 266 -38.34 -9.58 -1.94
C SER A 266 -36.89 -9.93 -2.29
N GLN A 267 -36.06 -8.97 -2.74
CA GLN A 267 -34.62 -9.18 -3.01
C GLN A 267 -33.74 -8.10 -2.35
N LYS A 268 -33.47 -8.29 -1.06
CA LYS A 268 -32.55 -7.41 -0.29
C LYS A 268 -31.08 -7.78 -0.47
N GLU A 269 -30.78 -9.07 -0.66
CA GLU A 269 -29.40 -9.54 -0.80
C GLU A 269 -28.92 -9.44 -2.26
N PRO A 270 -27.70 -8.93 -2.50
CA PRO A 270 -27.13 -8.93 -3.84
C PRO A 270 -26.76 -10.35 -4.29
N LYS A 271 -26.80 -10.57 -5.60
CA LYS A 271 -26.24 -11.78 -6.21
C LYS A 271 -24.71 -11.67 -6.22
N ILE A 272 -24.04 -12.66 -5.63
CA ILE A 272 -22.59 -12.71 -5.55
C ILE A 272 -22.06 -13.91 -6.33
N ILE A 273 -21.11 -13.64 -7.23
CA ILE A 273 -20.36 -14.63 -7.99
C ILE A 273 -18.89 -14.46 -7.62
N SER A 274 -18.39 -15.34 -6.76
CA SER A 274 -17.02 -15.34 -6.26
C SER A 274 -16.40 -16.73 -6.42
N PRO A 275 -15.95 -17.12 -7.63
CA PRO A 275 -15.23 -18.37 -7.81
C PRO A 275 -13.99 -18.43 -6.91
N THR A 276 -13.59 -19.63 -6.50
CA THR A 276 -12.33 -19.81 -5.76
C THR A 276 -11.16 -19.26 -6.57
N PRO A 277 -10.30 -18.40 -5.98
CA PRO A 277 -9.12 -17.88 -6.68
C PRO A 277 -8.22 -19.02 -7.12
N GLN A 278 -7.61 -18.86 -8.29
CA GLN A 278 -6.73 -19.87 -8.88
C GLN A 278 -5.29 -19.51 -8.59
N PHE A 279 -4.52 -20.50 -8.11
CA PHE A 279 -3.10 -20.34 -7.83
C PHE A 279 -2.29 -21.41 -8.56
N THR A 280 -1.29 -20.98 -9.31
CA THR A 280 -0.24 -21.86 -9.86
C THR A 280 1.08 -21.48 -9.22
N ILE A 281 1.75 -22.45 -8.62
CA ILE A 281 3.05 -22.23 -7.97
C ILE A 281 4.11 -23.17 -8.55
N THR A 282 5.36 -22.70 -8.57
CA THR A 282 6.52 -23.56 -8.79
C THR A 282 7.53 -23.34 -7.67
N ARG A 283 8.30 -24.38 -7.36
CA ARG A 283 9.35 -24.33 -6.34
C ARG A 283 10.46 -25.30 -6.70
N PHE A 284 11.70 -24.82 -6.72
CA PHE A 284 12.88 -25.63 -6.97
C PHE A 284 14.03 -25.17 -6.09
N LEU A 285 14.54 -26.09 -5.26
CA LEU A 285 15.63 -25.88 -4.33
C LEU A 285 16.80 -26.79 -4.70
N THR A 286 17.95 -26.20 -5.00
CA THR A 286 19.19 -26.94 -5.29
C THR A 286 20.14 -26.91 -4.10
N LYS A 287 21.06 -27.87 -4.10
CA LYS A 287 22.13 -27.98 -3.11
C LYS A 287 23.48 -27.95 -3.81
N ASP A 288 24.49 -27.43 -3.12
CA ASP A 288 25.88 -27.50 -3.54
C ASP A 288 26.45 -28.92 -3.40
N GLU A 289 27.71 -29.12 -3.82
CA GLU A 289 28.42 -30.41 -3.74
C GLU A 289 28.53 -30.96 -2.30
N LYS A 290 28.38 -30.09 -1.28
CA LYS A 290 28.43 -30.44 0.14
C LYS A 290 27.05 -30.73 0.72
N GLY A 291 25.99 -30.67 -0.10
CA GLY A 291 24.61 -30.89 0.31
C GLY A 291 23.96 -29.71 1.03
N VAL A 292 24.58 -28.52 0.98
CA VAL A 292 24.04 -27.29 1.56
C VAL A 292 23.14 -26.61 0.53
N ASN A 293 21.98 -26.11 0.95
CA ASN A 293 21.09 -25.35 0.08
C ASN A 293 21.83 -24.18 -0.57
N ASP A 294 21.72 -24.06 -1.89
CA ASP A 294 22.45 -23.05 -2.66
C ASP A 294 21.53 -22.06 -3.37
N THR A 295 20.57 -22.58 -4.13
CA THR A 295 19.65 -21.76 -4.93
C THR A 295 18.21 -22.20 -4.73
N LEU A 296 17.32 -21.25 -4.48
CA LEU A 296 15.87 -21.40 -4.43
C LEU A 296 15.25 -20.55 -5.53
N SER A 297 14.56 -21.17 -6.47
CA SER A 297 13.72 -20.48 -7.44
C SER A 297 12.26 -20.86 -7.23
N TYR A 298 11.36 -19.88 -7.25
CA TYR A 298 9.94 -20.10 -7.05
C TYR A 298 9.11 -19.13 -7.89
N SER A 299 7.87 -19.50 -8.16
CA SER A 299 6.92 -18.61 -8.80
C SER A 299 5.52 -18.74 -8.21
N VAL A 300 4.75 -17.66 -8.32
CA VAL A 300 3.33 -17.60 -7.99
C VAL A 300 2.62 -16.93 -9.16
N VAL A 301 1.56 -17.54 -9.65
CA VAL A 301 0.59 -16.91 -10.55
C VAL A 301 -0.77 -17.02 -9.88
N ALA A 302 -1.49 -15.90 -9.75
CA ALA A 302 -2.81 -15.85 -9.18
C ALA A 302 -3.80 -15.17 -10.12
N GLU A 303 -5.01 -15.71 -10.20
CA GLU A 303 -6.13 -15.11 -10.90
C GLU A 303 -7.38 -15.15 -10.03
N ARG A 304 -8.13 -14.05 -10.03
CA ARG A 304 -9.38 -13.94 -9.28
C ARG A 304 -10.40 -13.11 -10.03
N THR A 305 -11.65 -13.54 -9.96
CA THR A 305 -12.80 -12.74 -10.37
C THR A 305 -13.81 -12.66 -9.24
N LEU A 306 -14.50 -11.53 -9.14
CA LEU A 306 -15.59 -11.31 -8.20
C LEU A 306 -16.65 -10.43 -8.88
N SER A 307 -17.92 -10.78 -8.75
CA SER A 307 -19.03 -9.93 -9.18
C SER A 307 -20.09 -9.88 -8.09
N VAL A 308 -20.52 -8.67 -7.76
CA VAL A 308 -21.64 -8.40 -6.85
C VAL A 308 -22.65 -7.57 -7.62
N THR A 309 -23.88 -8.06 -7.75
CA THR A 309 -24.91 -7.40 -8.55
C THR A 309 -26.23 -7.36 -7.79
N SER A 310 -26.79 -6.15 -7.69
CA SER A 310 -28.18 -5.93 -7.26
C SER A 310 -29.03 -5.50 -8.46
N THR A 311 -30.27 -5.11 -8.22
CA THR A 311 -31.16 -4.59 -9.26
C THR A 311 -30.68 -3.28 -9.88
N GLN A 312 -29.88 -2.50 -9.14
CA GLN A 312 -29.47 -1.14 -9.51
C GLN A 312 -27.98 -0.97 -9.70
N PHE A 313 -27.16 -1.85 -9.13
CA PHE A 313 -25.71 -1.68 -9.15
C PHE A 313 -25.01 -2.99 -9.46
N THR A 314 -23.87 -2.88 -10.12
CA THR A 314 -22.93 -3.98 -10.27
C THR A 314 -21.53 -3.51 -9.92
N TRP A 315 -20.81 -4.37 -9.21
CA TRP A 315 -19.39 -4.27 -8.94
C TRP A 315 -18.72 -5.52 -9.48
N HIS A 316 -17.68 -5.36 -10.28
CA HIS A 316 -16.93 -6.46 -10.87
C HIS A 316 -15.44 -6.21 -10.74
N GLN A 317 -14.70 -7.26 -10.39
CA GLN A 317 -13.25 -7.27 -10.30
C GLN A 317 -12.70 -8.45 -11.07
N SER A 318 -11.66 -8.21 -11.86
CA SER A 318 -10.84 -9.22 -12.55
C SER A 318 -9.37 -8.90 -12.29
N LEU A 319 -8.69 -9.77 -11.54
CA LEU A 319 -7.36 -9.52 -10.98
C LEU A 319 -6.38 -10.60 -11.41
N LYS A 320 -5.15 -10.17 -11.74
CA LYS A 320 -4.03 -11.03 -12.16
C LYS A 320 -2.74 -10.64 -11.44
N TYR A 321 -1.98 -11.66 -11.04
CA TYR A 321 -0.73 -11.51 -10.31
C TYR A 321 0.25 -12.54 -10.80
N SER A 322 1.51 -12.15 -10.94
CA SER A 322 2.62 -13.05 -11.15
C SER A 322 3.83 -12.58 -10.37
N ASN A 323 4.61 -13.52 -9.83
CA ASN A 323 5.94 -13.29 -9.30
C ASN A 323 6.87 -14.45 -9.66
N SER A 324 8.10 -14.12 -10.04
CA SER A 324 9.23 -15.05 -10.11
C SER A 324 10.30 -14.58 -9.13
N GLY A 325 10.57 -15.41 -8.12
CA GLY A 325 11.60 -15.18 -7.11
C GLY A 325 12.80 -16.11 -7.31
N LEU A 326 14.00 -15.56 -7.11
CA LEU A 326 15.26 -16.29 -7.15
C LEU A 326 16.11 -15.86 -5.96
N LEU A 327 16.50 -16.81 -5.11
CA LEU A 327 17.59 -16.65 -4.17
C LEU A 327 18.73 -17.56 -4.61
N ASN A 328 19.93 -17.04 -4.77
CA ASN A 328 21.12 -17.82 -5.10
C ASN A 328 22.29 -17.43 -4.18
N GLN A 329 23.45 -18.05 -4.37
CA GLN A 329 24.62 -17.83 -3.51
C GLN A 329 24.27 -18.05 -2.03
N LYS A 330 23.52 -19.12 -1.74
CA LYS A 330 23.06 -19.47 -0.38
C LYS A 330 22.22 -18.36 0.25
N GLY A 331 21.42 -17.66 -0.57
CA GLY A 331 20.51 -16.60 -0.14
C GLY A 331 21.09 -15.19 -0.15
N LEU A 332 22.40 -15.02 -0.44
CA LEU A 332 23.07 -13.71 -0.45
C LEU A 332 22.64 -12.84 -1.62
N SER A 333 22.12 -13.41 -2.70
CA SER A 333 21.54 -12.62 -3.79
C SER A 333 20.09 -13.03 -4.00
N GLN A 334 19.22 -12.02 -4.13
CA GLN A 334 17.78 -12.18 -4.33
C GLN A 334 17.31 -11.30 -5.48
N ALA A 335 16.54 -11.90 -6.39
CA ALA A 335 15.78 -11.20 -7.41
C ALA A 335 14.29 -11.53 -7.31
N ASN A 336 13.43 -10.51 -7.45
CA ASN A 336 11.99 -10.66 -7.59
C ASN A 336 11.54 -9.94 -8.85
N HIS A 337 10.73 -10.61 -9.67
CA HIS A 337 10.08 -10.03 -10.84
C HIS A 337 8.57 -10.26 -10.73
N GLN A 338 7.86 -9.21 -10.36
CA GLN A 338 6.44 -9.22 -10.03
C GLN A 338 5.66 -8.32 -11.00
N LEU A 339 4.43 -8.74 -11.31
CA LEU A 339 3.42 -7.93 -11.97
C LEU A 339 2.07 -8.18 -11.30
N THR A 340 1.43 -7.12 -10.82
CA THR A 340 0.03 -7.13 -10.38
C THR A 340 -0.79 -6.29 -11.34
N SER A 341 -1.94 -6.77 -11.79
CA SER A 341 -2.85 -5.99 -12.61
C SER A 341 -4.31 -6.30 -12.31
N GLY A 342 -5.18 -5.35 -12.63
CA GLY A 342 -6.60 -5.50 -12.39
C GLY A 342 -7.45 -4.65 -13.31
N ASN A 343 -8.66 -5.14 -13.57
CA ASN A 343 -9.76 -4.40 -14.16
C ASN A 343 -10.92 -4.42 -13.16
N ILE A 344 -11.43 -3.23 -12.87
CA ILE A 344 -12.52 -2.97 -11.94
C ILE A 344 -13.60 -2.24 -12.72
N LEU A 345 -14.84 -2.69 -12.56
CA LEU A 345 -16.03 -2.12 -13.17
C LEU A 345 -17.07 -1.89 -12.09
N ALA A 346 -17.46 -0.63 -11.89
CA ALA A 346 -18.64 -0.25 -11.11
C ALA A 346 -19.69 0.32 -12.06
N ALA A 347 -20.94 -0.10 -11.98
CA ALA A 347 -21.99 0.51 -12.80
C ALA A 347 -23.33 0.62 -12.08
N LYS A 348 -24.03 1.73 -12.35
CA LYS A 348 -25.45 1.90 -12.06
C LYS A 348 -26.25 1.38 -13.25
N ILE A 349 -27.16 0.44 -13.02
CA ILE A 349 -27.98 -0.23 -14.03
C ILE A 349 -29.22 0.63 -14.35
N GLY A 350 -29.53 0.83 -15.64
CA GLY A 350 -30.76 1.50 -16.10
C GLY A 350 -30.54 2.53 -17.22
N VAL A 351 -31.61 3.24 -17.60
CA VAL A 351 -31.64 4.17 -18.76
C VAL A 351 -30.68 5.36 -18.62
N ASN A 352 -30.38 5.77 -17.38
CA ASN A 352 -29.37 6.79 -17.04
C ASN A 352 -28.20 6.17 -16.26
N GLY A 353 -27.89 4.90 -16.56
CA GLY A 353 -26.79 4.19 -15.93
C GLY A 353 -25.45 4.86 -16.20
N THR A 354 -24.59 4.89 -15.19
CA THR A 354 -23.21 5.36 -15.29
C THR A 354 -22.28 4.20 -15.03
N THR A 355 -21.15 4.18 -15.72
CA THR A 355 -20.11 3.17 -15.56
C THR A 355 -18.82 3.86 -15.11
N ASP A 356 -18.12 3.24 -14.17
CA ASP A 356 -16.73 3.51 -13.82
C ASP A 356 -15.88 2.30 -14.19
N ASP A 357 -14.98 2.49 -15.14
CA ASP A 357 -13.95 1.52 -15.49
C ASP A 357 -12.63 2.00 -14.90
N LEU A 358 -11.97 1.13 -14.15
CA LEU A 358 -10.64 1.35 -13.61
C LEU A 358 -9.73 0.18 -13.96
N THR A 359 -8.55 0.47 -14.48
CA THR A 359 -7.47 -0.50 -14.70
C THR A 359 -6.20 -0.05 -14.00
N PHE A 360 -5.43 -1.00 -13.49
CA PHE A 360 -4.14 -0.71 -12.89
C PHE A 360 -3.10 -1.79 -13.22
N GLU A 361 -1.83 -1.40 -13.26
CA GLU A 361 -0.67 -2.30 -13.34
C GLU A 361 0.46 -1.83 -12.42
N TYR A 362 1.08 -2.78 -11.71
CA TYR A 362 2.17 -2.56 -10.78
C TYR A 362 3.36 -3.48 -11.12
N PRO A 363 4.17 -3.16 -12.14
CA PRO A 363 5.41 -3.89 -12.39
C PRO A 363 6.43 -3.60 -11.28
N LEU A 364 7.14 -4.64 -10.83
CA LEU A 364 8.21 -4.54 -9.85
C LEU A 364 9.33 -5.52 -10.19
N PHE A 365 10.53 -5.00 -10.37
CA PHE A 365 11.77 -5.75 -10.42
C PHE A 365 12.72 -5.23 -9.35
N VAL A 366 13.18 -6.12 -8.47
CA VAL A 366 14.20 -5.80 -7.47
C VAL A 366 15.24 -6.90 -7.48
N ASN A 367 16.51 -6.52 -7.59
CA ASN A 367 17.65 -7.39 -7.44
C ASN A 367 18.56 -6.82 -6.35
N THR A 368 18.95 -7.65 -5.39
CA THR A 368 19.83 -7.28 -4.28
C THR A 368 20.88 -8.36 -4.08
N THR A 369 22.13 -7.95 -3.88
CA THR A 369 23.23 -8.82 -3.48
C THR A 369 23.85 -8.28 -2.20
N TYR A 370 24.01 -9.15 -1.20
CA TYR A 370 24.54 -8.83 0.11
C TYR A 370 25.96 -9.39 0.26
N GLY A 371 26.86 -8.59 0.80
CA GLY A 371 28.12 -9.07 1.38
C GLY A 371 28.03 -8.98 2.89
N ILE A 372 28.00 -10.12 3.58
CA ILE A 372 27.82 -10.16 5.04
C ILE A 372 29.06 -10.81 5.66
N THR A 373 29.68 -10.12 6.61
CA THR A 373 30.75 -10.63 7.48
C THR A 373 30.46 -10.24 8.92
N ASP A 374 31.27 -10.71 9.88
CA ASP A 374 31.12 -10.33 11.29
C ASP A 374 31.36 -8.82 11.54
N ALA A 375 32.10 -8.15 10.64
CA ALA A 375 32.52 -6.76 10.80
C ALA A 375 31.87 -5.80 9.81
N GLU A 376 31.34 -6.29 8.69
CA GLU A 376 30.93 -5.46 7.56
C GLU A 376 29.65 -5.98 6.88
N LEU A 377 28.87 -5.04 6.36
CA LEU A 377 27.75 -5.29 5.45
C LEU A 377 27.93 -4.47 4.18
N THR A 378 27.73 -5.10 3.03
CA THR A 378 27.48 -4.42 1.75
C THR A 378 26.13 -4.80 1.16
N ILE A 379 25.54 -3.87 0.42
CA ILE A 379 24.35 -4.10 -0.40
C ILE A 379 24.63 -3.52 -1.78
N GLU A 380 24.49 -4.33 -2.81
CA GLU A 380 24.38 -3.90 -4.20
C GLU A 380 22.95 -4.14 -4.65
N ALA A 381 22.27 -3.11 -5.12
CA ALA A 381 20.86 -3.19 -5.46
C ALA A 381 20.54 -2.55 -6.80
N HIS A 382 19.60 -3.14 -7.51
CA HIS A 382 18.96 -2.60 -8.71
C HIS A 382 17.45 -2.72 -8.55
N MET A 383 16.73 -1.66 -8.92
CA MET A 383 15.28 -1.61 -8.84
C MET A 383 14.69 -0.97 -10.10
N ASP A 384 13.55 -1.49 -10.54
CA ASP A 384 12.67 -0.90 -11.54
C ASP A 384 11.22 -1.20 -11.14
N ARG A 385 10.41 -0.16 -10.90
CA ARG A 385 9.03 -0.31 -10.45
C ARG A 385 8.14 0.72 -11.13
N GLY A 386 6.86 0.40 -11.28
CA GLY A 386 5.89 1.30 -11.87
C GLY A 386 4.53 1.23 -11.22
N LEU A 387 3.74 2.27 -11.47
CA LEU A 387 2.34 2.37 -11.12
C LEU A 387 1.61 3.00 -12.30
N ASP A 388 0.78 2.20 -12.95
CA ASP A 388 -0.12 2.62 -14.02
C ASP A 388 -1.56 2.57 -13.50
N ILE A 389 -2.30 3.65 -13.66
CA ILE A 389 -3.73 3.72 -13.36
C ILE A 389 -4.43 4.41 -14.53
N ALA A 390 -5.46 3.77 -15.08
CA ALA A 390 -6.40 4.43 -15.98
C ALA A 390 -7.81 4.29 -15.41
N ALA A 391 -8.53 5.40 -15.33
CA ALA A 391 -9.90 5.42 -14.84
C ALA A 391 -10.76 6.34 -15.70
N THR A 392 -12.00 5.92 -15.98
CA THR A 392 -13.01 6.84 -16.54
C THR A 392 -13.44 7.87 -15.51
N GLY A 393 -13.39 7.49 -14.23
CA GLY A 393 -13.78 8.31 -13.09
C GLY A 393 -15.28 8.53 -13.00
N VAL A 394 -15.76 8.64 -11.77
CA VAL A 394 -17.16 8.91 -11.45
C VAL A 394 -17.27 10.00 -10.38
N THR A 395 -18.46 10.17 -9.82
CA THR A 395 -18.79 11.17 -8.81
C THR A 395 -17.84 11.11 -7.61
N GLY A 396 -17.24 12.25 -7.28
CA GLY A 396 -16.35 12.41 -6.13
C GLY A 396 -14.89 12.58 -6.48
N ILE A 397 -14.08 12.65 -5.43
CA ILE A 397 -12.62 12.64 -5.50
C ILE A 397 -12.21 11.28 -4.91
N SER A 398 -11.63 10.42 -5.73
CA SER A 398 -11.25 9.07 -5.31
C SER A 398 -10.04 9.10 -4.39
N THR A 399 -10.03 8.28 -3.35
CA THR A 399 -8.86 8.06 -2.49
C THR A 399 -7.78 7.19 -3.14
N TYR A 400 -8.09 6.61 -4.30
CA TYR A 400 -7.17 5.78 -5.07
C TYR A 400 -6.64 6.52 -6.30
N THR A 401 -7.48 7.13 -7.13
CA THR A 401 -7.00 7.90 -8.30
C THR A 401 -6.49 9.30 -7.91
N LEU A 402 -6.91 9.83 -6.75
CA LEU A 402 -6.57 11.16 -6.23
C LEU A 402 -7.07 12.33 -7.10
N THR A 403 -8.03 12.08 -7.97
CA THR A 403 -8.68 13.11 -8.80
C THR A 403 -10.19 12.92 -8.81
N SER A 404 -10.91 13.96 -9.21
CA SER A 404 -12.28 13.83 -9.68
C SER A 404 -12.29 13.57 -11.18
N GLY A 405 -13.10 12.62 -11.63
CA GLY A 405 -13.24 12.28 -13.05
C GLY A 405 -12.08 11.47 -13.63
N PRO A 406 -11.91 11.47 -14.97
CA PRO A 406 -10.96 10.60 -15.65
C PRO A 406 -9.50 10.81 -15.24
N LEU A 407 -8.72 9.74 -15.26
CA LEU A 407 -7.29 9.74 -15.02
C LEU A 407 -6.60 8.79 -16.00
N GLN A 408 -5.46 9.21 -16.53
CA GLN A 408 -4.37 8.32 -16.95
C GLN A 408 -3.14 8.71 -16.14
N LEU A 409 -2.57 7.78 -15.39
CA LEU A 409 -1.37 7.95 -14.59
C LEU A 409 -0.37 6.90 -15.03
N HIS A 410 0.85 7.35 -15.32
CA HIS A 410 2.01 6.50 -15.49
C HIS A 410 3.13 7.04 -14.60
N THR A 411 3.65 6.21 -13.71
CA THR A 411 4.89 6.53 -13.01
C THR A 411 5.82 5.33 -13.04
N ARG A 412 7.11 5.61 -13.20
CA ARG A 412 8.17 4.60 -13.20
C ARG A 412 9.37 5.14 -12.45
N GLN A 413 9.89 4.32 -11.55
CA GLN A 413 11.06 4.63 -10.75
C GLN A 413 12.08 3.50 -10.89
N TRP A 414 13.31 3.85 -11.24
CA TRP A 414 14.37 2.86 -11.42
C TRP A 414 15.73 3.41 -11.04
N GLY A 415 16.67 2.51 -10.78
CA GLY A 415 18.01 2.93 -10.41
C GLY A 415 18.91 1.80 -9.95
N SER A 416 20.10 2.17 -9.50
CA SER A 416 21.01 1.29 -8.76
C SER A 416 21.50 1.98 -7.50
N ALA A 417 21.74 1.21 -6.44
CA ALA A 417 22.23 1.73 -5.18
C ALA A 417 23.27 0.79 -4.57
N PHE A 418 24.18 1.40 -3.80
CA PHE A 418 25.18 0.72 -3.01
C PHE A 418 25.11 1.19 -1.56
N TYR A 419 25.28 0.26 -0.63
CA TYR A 419 25.44 0.54 0.79
C TYR A 419 26.62 -0.24 1.34
N HIS A 420 27.35 0.38 2.26
CA HIS A 420 28.41 -0.27 3.03
C HIS A 420 28.40 0.25 4.47
N SER A 421 28.54 -0.64 5.44
CA SER A 421 28.66 -0.28 6.86
C SER A 421 29.64 -1.20 7.58
N VAL A 422 30.34 -0.64 8.56
CA VAL A 422 31.25 -1.37 9.45
C VAL A 422 30.69 -1.37 10.88
N THR A 423 30.68 -2.52 11.53
CA THR A 423 30.19 -2.69 12.92
C THR A 423 30.96 -1.79 13.88
N GLY A 424 30.25 -0.96 14.65
CA GLY A 424 30.86 0.05 15.53
C GLY A 424 31.56 1.21 14.80
N GLY A 425 31.40 1.29 13.48
CA GLY A 425 31.99 2.31 12.62
C GLY A 425 30.96 3.12 11.84
N GLY A 426 31.42 3.75 10.76
CA GLY A 426 30.58 4.53 9.87
C GLY A 426 29.88 3.68 8.80
N SER A 427 28.94 4.32 8.11
CA SER A 427 28.33 3.78 6.90
C SER A 427 28.39 4.79 5.75
N THR A 428 28.38 4.26 4.53
CA THR A 428 28.39 5.02 3.28
C THR A 428 27.34 4.47 2.34
N SER A 429 26.61 5.35 1.66
CA SER A 429 25.64 4.98 0.63
C SER A 429 25.83 5.79 -0.64
N ALA A 430 25.61 5.16 -1.78
CA ALA A 430 25.61 5.78 -3.10
C ALA A 430 24.37 5.29 -3.87
N GLY A 431 23.89 6.09 -4.82
CA GLY A 431 22.75 5.69 -5.63
C GLY A 431 22.54 6.59 -6.84
N ASP A 432 21.92 6.03 -7.86
CA ASP A 432 21.48 6.70 -9.09
C ASP A 432 20.04 6.29 -9.32
N THR A 433 19.12 7.20 -9.09
CA THR A 433 17.68 6.95 -9.16
C THR A 433 17.04 7.93 -10.12
N THR A 434 16.20 7.43 -11.01
CA THR A 434 15.36 8.22 -11.90
C THR A 434 13.90 7.93 -11.61
N ASP A 435 13.10 8.98 -11.57
CA ASP A 435 11.65 8.94 -11.38
C ASP A 435 10.99 9.68 -12.54
N VAL A 436 10.03 9.01 -13.18
CA VAL A 436 9.15 9.57 -14.19
C VAL A 436 7.74 9.60 -13.62
N PHE A 437 7.08 10.73 -13.76
CA PHE A 437 5.69 10.92 -13.39
C PHE A 437 4.96 11.60 -14.53
N GLU A 438 3.91 10.95 -15.03
CA GLU A 438 3.04 11.41 -16.09
C GLU A 438 1.59 11.25 -15.66
N SER A 439 0.79 12.31 -15.78
CA SER A 439 -0.63 12.27 -15.47
C SER A 439 -1.43 13.09 -16.47
N ILE A 440 -2.55 12.55 -16.91
CA ILE A 440 -3.57 13.23 -17.69
C ILE A 440 -4.88 13.11 -16.89
N ALA A 441 -5.23 14.19 -16.21
CA ALA A 441 -6.52 14.36 -15.53
C ALA A 441 -7.20 15.63 -16.08
N GLU A 442 -7.74 16.51 -15.22
CA GLU A 442 -8.19 17.84 -15.64
C GLU A 442 -7.08 18.65 -16.33
N GLN A 443 -5.83 18.43 -15.90
CA GLN A 443 -4.62 18.99 -16.51
C GLN A 443 -3.61 17.89 -16.74
N SER A 444 -2.83 18.02 -17.81
CA SER A 444 -1.68 17.16 -18.04
C SER A 444 -0.47 17.64 -17.24
N TYR A 445 0.24 16.70 -16.65
CA TYR A 445 1.48 16.95 -15.93
C TYR A 445 2.50 15.88 -16.28
N HIS A 446 3.75 16.29 -16.53
CA HIS A 446 4.87 15.41 -16.79
C HIS A 446 6.11 15.95 -16.08
N ARG A 447 6.82 15.12 -15.34
CA ARG A 447 8.13 15.44 -14.76
C ARG A 447 9.02 14.21 -14.76
N THR A 448 10.28 14.42 -15.09
CA THR A 448 11.35 13.43 -14.91
C THR A 448 12.42 14.02 -14.03
N VAL A 449 12.77 13.31 -12.97
CA VAL A 449 13.83 13.71 -12.03
C VAL A 449 14.86 12.59 -11.96
N ARG A 450 16.14 12.94 -12.06
CA ARG A 450 17.25 12.02 -11.79
C ARG A 450 18.12 12.57 -10.68
N ALA A 451 18.43 11.73 -9.72
CA ALA A 451 19.33 12.04 -8.62
C ALA A 451 20.48 11.05 -8.53
N ILE A 452 21.68 11.57 -8.29
CA ILE A 452 22.90 10.79 -8.08
C ILE A 452 23.50 11.21 -6.74
N ASN A 453 23.79 10.24 -5.87
CA ASN A 453 24.44 10.42 -4.58
C ASN A 453 23.84 11.56 -3.74
N GLY A 454 22.51 11.56 -3.62
CA GLY A 454 21.78 12.56 -2.83
C GLY A 454 21.54 13.90 -3.52
N SER A 455 22.00 14.09 -4.76
CA SER A 455 21.88 15.36 -5.49
C SER A 455 21.03 15.19 -6.75
N VAL A 456 20.07 16.09 -6.98
CA VAL A 456 19.33 16.16 -8.26
C VAL A 456 20.28 16.63 -9.35
N VAL A 457 20.47 15.80 -10.38
CA VAL A 457 21.36 16.10 -11.53
C VAL A 457 20.58 16.46 -12.79
N SER A 458 19.30 16.11 -12.85
CA SER A 458 18.38 16.47 -13.92
C SER A 458 16.96 16.57 -13.39
N ASP A 459 16.24 17.60 -13.81
CA ASP A 459 14.83 17.84 -13.49
C ASP A 459 14.18 18.56 -14.67
N THR A 460 13.12 17.98 -15.23
CA THR A 460 12.41 18.59 -16.37
C THR A 460 11.40 19.65 -15.96
N ASP A 461 11.18 19.89 -14.66
CA ASP A 461 10.28 20.93 -14.20
C ASP A 461 10.88 22.33 -14.47
N VAL A 462 10.22 23.07 -15.34
CA VAL A 462 10.61 24.42 -15.76
C VAL A 462 10.12 25.52 -14.81
N ARG A 463 9.35 25.19 -13.76
CA ARG A 463 8.91 26.16 -12.76
C ARG A 463 10.09 26.63 -11.90
N PRO A 464 10.14 27.91 -11.48
CA PRO A 464 11.19 28.40 -10.60
C PRO A 464 11.24 27.54 -9.34
N GLN A 465 12.32 26.81 -9.14
CA GLN A 465 12.54 26.14 -7.87
C GLN A 465 12.60 27.23 -6.79
N THR A 466 11.70 27.18 -5.80
CA THR A 466 11.99 27.78 -4.49
C THR A 466 13.38 27.31 -4.08
N PRO A 467 14.27 28.19 -3.57
CA PRO A 467 15.67 27.86 -3.38
C PRO A 467 15.78 26.56 -2.58
N SER A 468 16.15 25.49 -3.28
CA SER A 468 16.59 24.25 -2.68
C SER A 468 17.93 24.58 -2.04
N PHE A 469 18.06 24.27 -0.74
CA PHE A 469 19.30 24.47 0.00
C PHE A 469 20.44 23.73 -0.71
N GLN A 470 21.62 24.36 -0.70
CA GLN A 470 22.81 23.93 -1.44
C GLN A 470 23.04 22.42 -1.37
N ALA A 471 23.18 21.80 -2.54
CA ALA A 471 23.60 20.42 -2.70
C ALA A 471 24.90 20.15 -1.93
N ILE A 472 24.87 19.20 -1.00
CA ILE A 472 26.09 18.68 -0.38
C ILE A 472 26.68 17.67 -1.37
N GLN A 473 27.68 18.11 -2.14
CA GLN A 473 28.54 17.20 -2.90
C GLN A 473 29.45 16.46 -1.91
N GLY A 474 29.17 15.20 -1.62
CA GLY A 474 30.02 14.36 -0.80
C GLY A 474 29.47 12.96 -0.57
N ILE A 475 30.37 12.00 -0.34
CA ILE A 475 30.00 10.68 0.21
C ILE A 475 29.31 10.94 1.55
N LEU A 476 28.02 10.60 1.64
CA LEU A 476 27.22 10.83 2.84
C LEU A 476 27.61 9.79 3.89
N SER A 477 28.31 10.24 4.93
CA SER A 477 28.62 9.45 6.11
C SER A 477 27.47 9.55 7.11
N SER A 478 26.93 8.42 7.56
CA SER A 478 26.04 8.34 8.73
C SER A 478 26.56 7.32 9.73
N SER A 479 26.14 7.45 11.00
CA SER A 479 26.26 6.35 11.96
C SER A 479 25.68 5.09 11.32
N GLY A 480 26.41 3.97 11.43
CA GLY A 480 25.92 2.69 10.95
C GLY A 480 24.59 2.34 11.62
N ARG A 481 23.68 1.67 10.90
CA ARG A 481 22.51 1.07 11.53
C ARG A 481 22.98 -0.21 12.24
N ASP A 482 22.54 -0.44 13.48
CA ASP A 482 23.10 -1.49 14.35
C ASP A 482 22.84 -2.93 13.89
N SER A 483 21.99 -3.16 12.89
CA SER A 483 21.91 -4.49 12.30
C SER A 483 21.56 -4.51 10.83
N VAL A 484 22.34 -5.31 10.11
CA VAL A 484 22.04 -5.87 8.78
C VAL A 484 20.60 -6.35 8.68
N ARG A 485 20.10 -6.95 9.77
CA ARG A 485 18.76 -7.54 9.94
C ARG A 485 17.61 -6.56 9.66
N SER A 486 17.75 -5.29 10.03
CA SER A 486 16.75 -4.23 9.79
C SER A 486 16.70 -3.73 8.34
N ILE A 487 17.78 -3.89 7.59
CA ILE A 487 17.90 -3.38 6.22
C ILE A 487 17.49 -4.44 5.19
N ILE A 488 17.73 -5.72 5.50
CA ILE A 488 17.45 -6.84 4.60
C ILE A 488 16.01 -7.39 4.70
N GLY A 489 15.26 -7.00 5.72
CA GLY A 489 13.94 -7.58 6.00
C GLY A 489 14.01 -9.10 6.23
N ARG A 490 14.96 -9.58 7.06
CA ARG A 490 15.15 -11.01 7.39
C ARG A 490 15.63 -11.15 8.85
N GLY A 491 14.84 -11.82 9.69
CA GLY A 491 15.15 -12.15 11.09
C GLY A 491 14.31 -11.41 12.16
N PRO A 492 14.03 -12.07 13.30
CA PRO A 492 12.97 -11.65 14.24
C PRO A 492 13.22 -10.26 14.84
N GLY A 493 12.12 -9.51 15.03
CA GLY A 493 12.10 -8.31 15.85
C GLY A 493 12.68 -8.66 17.22
N GLY A 494 13.80 -8.03 17.57
CA GLY A 494 14.40 -8.24 18.88
C GLY A 494 13.38 -7.85 19.94
N GLU A 495 13.00 -8.80 20.80
CA GLU A 495 12.65 -8.45 22.17
C GLU A 495 13.94 -7.93 22.83
N ASN A 496 14.00 -6.60 22.95
CA ASN A 496 14.49 -5.89 24.12
C ASN A 496 13.75 -4.57 24.23
#